data_AF-A0AAW4BN30-F1
#
_entry.id   AF-A0AAW4BN30-F1
#
_cell.length_a   1.000
_cell.length_b   1.000
_cell.length_c   1.000
_cell.angle_alpha   90.00
_cell.angle_beta   90.00
_cell.angle_gamma   90.00
#
_symmetry.space_group_name_H-M   'P 1'
#
loop_
_entity.id
_entity.type
_entity.pdbx_description
1 polymer ?
#
loop_
_entity_poly.entity_id
_entity_poly.type
_entity_poly.pdbx_seq_one_letter_code
_entity_poly.pdbx_strand_id
1 'polypeptide(L)'
;CTNLQYDLLKYAFLGTNIRLTAVGDTKQKIMGWANALDGIFQTFVTDFTATPLNMYRNFRSKPTLLRLQNEIIRRLDPLSAMPDNQLVGDEGEVFAWYFDDSRGEATYIADLIESWIKTELLPPQEIAVLVR
;
A
#
# COMPACT_ATOMS: atom_id res chain seq x y z
N CYS A 1 8.42 -3.53 -11.34
CA CYS A 1 9.42 -4.26 -12.13
C CYS A 1 9.25 -3.82 -13.58
N THR A 2 10.27 -3.22 -14.20
CA THR A 2 10.25 -2.91 -15.64
C THR A 2 10.65 -4.13 -16.46
N ASN A 3 10.49 -4.08 -17.78
CA ASN A 3 10.96 -5.12 -18.70
C ASN A 3 12.46 -5.42 -18.52
N LEU A 4 13.29 -4.38 -18.48
CA LEU A 4 14.75 -4.55 -18.34
C LEU A 4 15.14 -5.21 -17.01
N GLN A 5 14.48 -4.84 -15.92
CA GLN A 5 14.70 -5.45 -14.61
C GLN A 5 14.32 -6.94 -14.62
N TYR A 6 13.21 -7.27 -15.30
CA TYR A 6 12.73 -8.63 -15.38
C TYR A 6 13.59 -9.51 -16.31
N ASP A 7 14.03 -8.96 -17.44
CA ASP A 7 14.91 -9.66 -18.36
C ASP A 7 16.24 -9.99 -17.69
N LEU A 8 16.83 -9.06 -16.93
CA LEU A 8 18.02 -9.32 -16.13
C LEU A 8 17.82 -10.48 -15.15
N LEU A 9 16.67 -10.54 -14.48
CA LEU A 9 16.32 -11.62 -13.56
C LEU A 9 16.23 -12.97 -14.29
N LYS A 10 15.62 -13.01 -15.48
CA LYS A 10 15.59 -14.21 -16.31
C LYS A 10 16.98 -14.63 -16.77
N TYR A 11 17.79 -13.70 -17.28
CA TYR A 11 19.16 -13.99 -17.70
C TYR A 11 20.02 -14.58 -16.59
N ALA A 12 19.87 -14.07 -15.37
CA ALA A 12 20.67 -14.51 -14.24
C ALA A 12 20.24 -15.87 -13.67
N PHE A 13 18.95 -16.21 -13.71
CA PHE A 13 18.42 -17.31 -12.89
C PHE A 13 17.54 -18.33 -13.62
N LEU A 14 17.01 -18.02 -14.80
CA LEU A 14 16.13 -18.93 -15.52
C LEU A 14 16.87 -20.20 -15.94
N GLY A 15 16.32 -21.36 -15.61
CA GLY A 15 16.94 -22.67 -15.87
C GLY A 15 18.05 -23.07 -14.89
N THR A 16 18.32 -22.26 -13.86
CA THR A 16 19.25 -22.62 -12.77
C THR A 16 18.53 -23.38 -11.64
N ASN A 17 19.28 -24.04 -10.77
CA ASN A 17 18.74 -24.68 -9.55
C ASN A 17 18.55 -23.70 -8.38
N ILE A 18 18.64 -22.38 -8.63
CA ILE A 18 18.49 -21.36 -7.60
C ILE A 18 17.01 -21.15 -7.29
N ARG A 19 16.67 -21.13 -6.00
CA ARG A 19 15.32 -20.81 -5.54
C ARG A 19 15.11 -19.29 -5.52
N LEU A 20 14.12 -18.83 -6.27
CA LEU A 20 13.70 -17.43 -6.29
C LEU A 20 12.34 -17.25 -5.60
N THR A 21 12.20 -16.14 -4.88
CA THR A 21 10.93 -15.71 -4.27
C THR A 21 10.68 -14.26 -4.66
N ALA A 22 9.61 -14.00 -5.41
CA ALA A 22 9.15 -12.66 -5.72
C ALA A 22 8.06 -12.25 -4.72
N VAL A 23 8.14 -11.02 -4.21
CA VAL A 23 7.17 -10.46 -3.26
C VAL A 23 6.70 -9.11 -3.78
N GLY A 24 5.40 -8.83 -3.63
CA GLY A 24 4.84 -7.50 -3.82
C GLY A 24 3.31 -7.54 -3.76
N ASP A 25 2.70 -6.40 -4.06
CA ASP A 25 1.26 -6.21 -4.00
C ASP A 25 0.78 -5.63 -5.34
N THR A 26 -0.07 -6.37 -6.05
CA THR A 26 -0.64 -5.95 -7.34
C THR A 26 -1.42 -4.63 -7.22
N LYS A 27 -1.99 -4.35 -6.05
CA LYS A 27 -2.79 -3.16 -5.77
C LYS A 27 -1.93 -1.91 -5.52
N GLN A 28 -0.66 -2.08 -5.18
CA GLN A 28 0.29 -0.98 -4.93
C GLN A 28 1.14 -0.63 -6.16
N LYS A 29 0.71 -1.05 -7.36
CA LYS A 29 1.40 -0.73 -8.60
C LYS A 29 1.10 0.71 -9.04
N ILE A 30 1.86 1.67 -8.49
CA ILE A 30 1.76 3.10 -8.81
C ILE A 30 2.73 3.56 -9.92
N MET A 31 3.73 2.73 -10.24
CA MET A 31 4.83 3.10 -11.15
C MET A 31 4.56 2.75 -12.63
N GLY A 32 3.29 2.69 -13.03
CA GLY A 32 2.92 2.39 -14.44
C GLY A 32 3.52 3.40 -15.43
N TRP A 33 3.61 4.67 -15.04
CA TRP A 33 4.26 5.73 -15.82
C TRP A 33 5.75 5.48 -16.10
N ALA A 34 6.41 4.67 -15.26
CA ALA A 34 7.81 4.28 -15.39
C ALA A 34 7.96 2.90 -16.08
N ASN A 35 6.99 2.49 -16.91
CA ASN A 35 6.96 1.21 -17.62
C ASN A 35 7.03 -0.01 -16.71
N ALA A 36 6.41 0.05 -15.52
CA ALA A 36 6.22 -1.14 -14.70
C ALA A 36 5.36 -2.15 -15.45
N LEU A 37 5.85 -3.39 -15.57
CA LEU A 37 5.17 -4.46 -16.29
C LEU A 37 3.83 -4.81 -15.64
N ASP A 38 2.80 -4.87 -16.49
CA ASP A 38 1.49 -5.41 -16.14
C ASP A 38 1.53 -6.93 -16.07
N GLY A 39 0.80 -7.51 -15.12
CA GLY A 39 0.68 -8.96 -14.99
C GLY A 39 1.96 -9.69 -14.59
N ILE A 40 3.00 -8.98 -14.13
CA ILE A 40 4.33 -9.55 -13.90
C ILE A 40 4.36 -10.75 -12.94
N PHE A 41 3.43 -10.81 -11.98
CA PHE A 41 3.31 -11.97 -11.10
C PHE A 41 2.87 -13.23 -11.85
N GLN A 42 1.91 -13.10 -12.79
CA GLN A 42 1.47 -14.24 -13.59
C GLN A 42 2.58 -14.68 -14.55
N THR A 43 3.30 -13.73 -15.15
CA THR A 43 4.50 -14.02 -15.96
C THR A 43 5.56 -14.74 -15.13
N PHE A 44 5.82 -14.29 -13.90
CA PHE A 44 6.77 -14.95 -13.00
C PHE A 44 6.35 -16.39 -12.64
N VAL A 45 5.06 -16.61 -12.38
CA VAL A 45 4.52 -17.97 -12.16
C VAL A 45 4.76 -18.85 -13.37
N THR A 46 4.50 -18.36 -14.58
CA THR A 46 4.72 -19.10 -15.82
C THR A 46 6.21 -19.38 -16.07
N ASP A 47 7.06 -18.37 -15.99
CA ASP A 47 8.49 -18.48 -16.35
C ASP A 47 9.29 -19.31 -15.34
N PHE A 48 8.98 -19.21 -14.05
CA PHE A 48 9.72 -19.89 -12.97
C PHE A 48 8.97 -21.07 -12.35
N THR A 49 7.81 -21.44 -12.88
CA THR A 49 6.92 -22.47 -12.29
C THR A 49 6.65 -22.19 -10.81
N ALA A 50 6.47 -20.92 -10.46
CA ALA A 50 6.38 -20.49 -9.07
C ALA A 50 5.01 -20.82 -8.46
N THR A 51 4.98 -21.11 -7.15
CA THR A 51 3.73 -21.29 -6.41
C THR A 51 3.26 -19.94 -5.84
N PRO A 52 2.09 -19.42 -6.25
CA PRO A 52 1.58 -18.16 -5.71
C PRO A 52 1.11 -18.35 -4.26
N LEU A 53 1.46 -17.40 -3.40
CA LEU A 53 1.01 -17.35 -2.01
C LEU A 53 0.50 -15.94 -1.70
N ASN A 54 -0.77 -15.83 -1.30
CA ASN A 54 -1.40 -14.56 -0.95
C ASN A 54 -1.39 -14.35 0.57
N MET A 55 -0.94 -13.17 1.00
CA MET A 55 -1.00 -12.75 2.40
C MET A 55 -2.09 -11.70 2.57
N TYR A 56 -3.10 -12.00 3.39
CA TYR A 56 -4.29 -11.14 3.58
C TYR A 56 -4.32 -10.41 4.92
N ARG A 57 -3.34 -10.63 5.81
CA ARG A 57 -3.32 -9.98 7.12
C ARG A 57 -2.57 -8.66 7.08
N ASN A 58 -3.25 -7.59 7.45
CA ASN A 58 -2.65 -6.30 7.74
C ASN A 58 -2.35 -6.19 9.24
N PHE A 59 -1.08 -5.90 9.58
CA PHE A 59 -0.63 -5.73 10.96
C PHE A 59 -0.21 -4.28 11.27
N ARG A 60 -0.32 -3.37 10.30
CA ARG A 60 0.18 -2.00 10.39
C ARG A 60 -0.91 -1.02 10.78
N SER A 61 -2.09 -1.16 10.20
CA SER A 61 -3.15 -0.16 10.31
C SER A 61 -4.14 -0.51 11.41
N LYS A 62 -4.64 0.52 12.11
CA LYS A 62 -5.71 0.36 13.11
C LYS A 62 -7.05 0.02 12.43
N PRO A 63 -7.99 -0.66 13.13
CA PRO A 63 -9.23 -1.17 12.55
C PRO A 63 -10.07 -0.14 11.80
N THR A 64 -10.18 1.10 12.30
CA THR A 64 -10.95 2.16 11.63
C THR A 64 -10.41 2.50 10.25
N LEU A 65 -9.09 2.64 10.11
CA LEU A 65 -8.46 2.90 8.83
C LEU A 65 -8.58 1.68 7.89
N LEU A 66 -8.48 0.46 8.43
CA LEU A 66 -8.64 -0.77 7.64
C LEU A 66 -10.03 -0.88 7.02
N ARG A 67 -11.09 -0.54 7.77
CA ARG A 67 -12.47 -0.55 7.24
C ARG A 67 -12.62 0.42 6.07
N LEU A 68 -12.13 1.66 6.21
CA LEU A 68 -12.17 2.63 5.12
C LEU A 68 -11.44 2.11 3.88
N GLN A 69 -10.22 1.59 4.03
CA GLN A 69 -9.48 0.98 2.92
C GLN A 69 -10.26 -0.18 2.29
N ASN A 70 -10.91 -1.01 3.11
CA ASN A 70 -11.69 -2.14 2.61
C ASN A 70 -12.90 -1.71 1.80
N GLU A 71 -13.59 -0.62 2.15
CA GLU A 71 -14.68 -0.07 1.33
C GLU A 71 -14.20 0.42 -0.04
N ILE A 72 -13.00 1.02 -0.10
CA ILE A 72 -12.38 1.42 -1.37
C ILE A 72 -12.05 0.16 -2.20
N ILE A 73 -11.44 -0.85 -1.57
CA ILE A 73 -11.10 -2.12 -2.23
C ILE A 73 -12.36 -2.81 -2.75
N ARG A 74 -13.46 -2.85 -1.99
CA ARG A 74 -14.74 -3.44 -2.45
C ARG A 74 -15.25 -2.86 -3.76
N ARG A 75 -14.94 -1.59 -4.07
CA ARG A 75 -15.31 -0.96 -5.34
C ARG A 75 -14.29 -1.19 -6.45
N LEU A 76 -13.00 -1.25 -6.13
CA LEU A 76 -11.93 -1.37 -7.12
C LEU A 76 -11.63 -2.84 -7.49
N ASP A 77 -11.67 -3.74 -6.51
CA ASP A 77 -11.38 -5.17 -6.63
C ASP A 77 -12.17 -5.96 -5.56
N PRO A 78 -13.45 -6.29 -5.81
CA PRO A 78 -14.34 -6.89 -4.82
C PRO A 78 -13.86 -8.24 -4.28
N LEU A 79 -13.20 -9.06 -5.10
CA LEU A 79 -12.69 -10.39 -4.73
C LEU A 79 -11.56 -10.34 -3.70
N SER A 80 -11.00 -9.14 -3.54
CA SER A 80 -9.84 -8.83 -2.74
C SER A 80 -10.17 -8.17 -1.41
N ALA A 81 -11.46 -7.95 -1.13
CA ALA A 81 -11.93 -7.36 0.11
C ALA A 81 -11.71 -8.32 1.29
N MET A 82 -11.24 -7.77 2.41
CA MET A 82 -11.08 -8.50 3.65
C MET A 82 -12.46 -8.84 4.26
N PRO A 83 -12.63 -10.05 4.81
CA PRO A 83 -13.84 -10.41 5.56
C PRO A 83 -13.98 -9.57 6.84
N ASP A 84 -15.22 -9.27 7.24
CA ASP A 84 -15.51 -8.37 8.38
C ASP A 84 -14.93 -8.87 9.71
N ASN A 85 -14.80 -10.19 9.89
CA ASN A 85 -14.19 -10.77 11.09
C ASN A 85 -12.69 -10.45 11.25
N GLN A 86 -12.02 -9.95 10.21
CA GLN A 86 -10.63 -9.49 10.25
C GLN A 86 -10.51 -7.97 10.49
N LEU A 87 -11.63 -7.27 10.62
CA LEU A 87 -11.72 -5.81 10.74
C LEU A 87 -12.25 -5.35 12.10
N VAL A 88 -12.22 -6.25 13.09
CA VAL A 88 -12.75 -6.06 14.44
C VAL A 88 -11.90 -5.06 15.23
N GLY A 89 -12.56 -4.27 16.07
CA GLY A 89 -11.98 -3.21 16.90
C GLY A 89 -12.38 -1.82 16.42
N ASP A 90 -12.17 -0.80 17.24
CA ASP A 90 -12.60 0.58 17.02
C ASP A 90 -11.44 1.58 17.09
N GLU A 91 -10.21 1.10 17.27
CA GLU A 91 -9.03 1.96 17.35
C GLU A 91 -8.75 2.70 16.04
N GLY A 92 -8.13 3.88 16.19
CA GLY A 92 -7.73 4.76 15.10
C GLY A 92 -8.86 5.68 14.64
N GLU A 93 -8.47 6.82 14.07
CA GLU A 93 -9.37 7.88 13.66
C GLU A 93 -9.17 8.20 12.18
N VAL A 94 -10.25 8.58 11.51
CA VAL A 94 -10.22 9.06 10.13
C VAL A 94 -11.18 10.23 10.01
N PHE A 95 -10.68 11.35 9.53
CA PHE A 95 -11.46 12.56 9.33
C PHE A 95 -11.41 13.00 7.86
N ALA A 96 -12.49 13.62 7.40
CA ALA A 96 -12.58 14.25 6.07
C ALA A 96 -12.99 15.71 6.26
N TRP A 97 -12.09 16.62 5.88
CA TRP A 97 -12.25 18.06 6.05
C TRP A 97 -12.35 18.72 4.68
N TYR A 98 -13.06 19.85 4.62
CA TYR A 98 -13.14 20.70 3.44
C TYR A 98 -12.63 22.09 3.82
N PHE A 99 -11.83 22.69 2.95
CA PHE A 99 -11.27 24.03 3.14
C PHE A 99 -11.57 24.89 1.92
N ASP A 100 -11.77 26.19 2.14
CA ASP A 100 -12.08 27.14 1.08
C ASP A 100 -10.88 27.39 0.14
N ASP A 101 -9.66 27.32 0.68
CA ASP A 101 -8.42 27.43 -0.09
C ASP A 101 -7.27 26.59 0.51
N SER A 102 -6.18 26.47 -0.26
CA SER A 102 -5.01 25.67 0.13
C SER A 102 -4.22 26.27 1.30
N ARG A 103 -4.37 27.57 1.57
CA ARG A 103 -3.71 28.20 2.73
C ARG A 103 -4.45 27.83 4.01
N GLY A 104 -5.78 27.84 3.99
CA GLY A 104 -6.62 27.39 5.09
C GLY A 104 -6.34 25.93 5.46
N GLU A 105 -6.25 25.05 4.46
CA GLU A 105 -5.84 23.65 4.66
C GLU A 105 -4.45 23.55 5.32
N ALA A 106 -3.45 24.25 4.76
CA ALA A 106 -2.08 24.20 5.27
C ALA A 106 -1.95 24.73 6.70
N THR A 107 -2.63 25.85 7.03
CA THR A 107 -2.65 26.40 8.39
C THR A 107 -3.29 25.42 9.37
N TYR A 108 -4.45 24.86 9.02
CA TYR A 108 -5.13 23.89 9.88
C TYR A 108 -4.26 22.65 10.15
N ILE A 109 -3.64 22.08 9.11
CA ILE A 109 -2.75 20.91 9.26
C ILE A 109 -1.53 21.26 10.12
N ALA A 110 -0.93 22.44 9.93
CA ALA A 110 0.23 22.87 10.72
C ALA A 110 -0.11 23.01 12.21
N ASP A 111 -1.26 23.62 12.53
CA ASP A 111 -1.73 23.78 13.91
C ASP A 111 -2.04 22.42 14.56
N LEU A 112 -2.64 21.50 13.82
CA LEU A 112 -2.91 20.14 14.30
C LEU A 112 -1.62 19.37 14.61
N ILE A 113 -0.64 19.43 13.71
CA ILE A 113 0.68 18.81 13.91
C ILE A 113 1.40 19.44 15.11
N GLU A 114 1.34 20.76 15.26
CA GLU A 114 1.91 21.45 16.41
C GLU A 114 1.29 20.97 17.72
N SER A 115 -0.03 20.78 17.75
CA SER A 115 -0.74 20.25 18.92
C SER A 115 -0.31 18.81 19.24
N TRP A 116 -0.20 17.92 18.24
CA TRP A 116 0.30 16.56 18.44
C TRP A 116 1.71 16.54 19.04
N ILE A 117 2.61 17.40 18.55
CA ILE A 117 3.99 17.43 19.03
C ILE A 117 4.08 18.04 20.44
N LYS A 118 3.42 19.18 20.68
CA LYS A 118 3.59 19.94 21.93
C LYS A 118 2.70 19.43 23.07
N THR A 119 1.51 18.93 22.75
CA THR A 119 0.51 18.52 23.74
C THR A 119 0.48 17.01 23.91
N GLU A 120 0.40 16.26 22.81
CA GLU A 120 0.37 14.78 22.85
C GLU A 120 1.76 14.15 22.90
N LEU A 121 2.83 14.97 22.77
CA LEU A 121 4.23 14.55 22.81
C LEU A 121 4.57 13.52 21.72
N LEU A 122 3.86 13.56 20.59
CA LEU A 122 4.09 12.66 19.47
C LEU A 122 5.43 13.01 18.78
N PRO A 123 6.34 12.04 18.55
CA PRO A 123 7.58 12.29 17.84
C PRO A 123 7.29 12.78 16.41
N PRO A 124 7.94 13.84 15.92
CA PRO A 124 7.72 14.35 14.57
C PRO A 124 7.93 13.29 13.46
N GLN A 125 8.76 12.28 13.70
CA GLN A 125 9.05 11.20 12.75
C GLN A 125 7.89 10.19 12.60
N GLU A 126 6.91 10.22 13.50
CA GLU A 126 5.69 9.41 13.42
C GLU A 126 4.56 10.11 12.63
N ILE A 127 4.80 11.34 12.20
CA ILE A 127 3.84 12.17 11.44
C ILE A 127 4.30 12.26 9.99
N ALA A 128 3.39 12.00 9.05
CA ALA A 128 3.64 12.13 7.62
C ALA A 128 2.53 12.94 6.93
N VAL A 129 2.93 13.85 6.04
CA VAL A 129 2.02 14.59 5.14
C VAL A 129 2.27 14.10 3.72
N LEU A 130 1.23 13.58 3.08
CA LEU A 130 1.29 13.07 1.71
C LEU A 130 0.47 14.00 0.80
N VAL A 131 1.08 14.45 -0.30
CA VAL A 131 0.47 15.31 -1.31
C VAL A 131 0.52 14.64 -2.69
N ARG A 132 -0.34 15.07 -3.62
CA ARG A 132 -0.43 14.54 -4.98
C ARG A 132 0.44 15.29 -5.96
#